data_AF-A0A1B0AG15-F1
#
_entry.id   AF-A0A1B0AG15-F1
#
_cell.length_a   1.000
_cell.length_b   1.000
_cell.length_c   1.000
_cell.angle_alpha   90.00
_cell.angle_beta   90.00
_cell.angle_gamma   90.00
#
_symmetry.space_group_name_H-M   'P 1'
#
loop_
_entity.id
_entity.type
_entity.pdbx_description
1 polymer ?
#
loop_
_entity_poly.entity_id
_entity_poly.type
_entity_poly.pdbx_seq_one_letter_code
_entity_poly.pdbx_strand_id
1 'polypeptide(L)'
;MSKRNVTYLKPQDPSFLAKLKQQIGYKEGPTIETKRQKLDDLASESDSKEYRPEREDEKPQIVVLQSGDLTAEEVAVEEERLAKELAEAPADLSQPITFRRRKPKENCNTKSEASSVCSKQQSSEAKSTVKKSKKSSNTGKLSFNVDDEE
;
A
#
# COMPACT_ATOMS: atom_id res chain seq x y z
N MET A 1 -21.68 -41.07 15.74
CA MET A 1 -20.41 -41.70 15.32
C MET A 1 -19.25 -40.90 15.91
N SER A 2 -18.50 -41.49 16.84
CA SER A 2 -17.33 -40.85 17.46
C SER A 2 -16.24 -40.63 16.40
N LYS A 3 -15.69 -39.40 16.31
CA LYS A 3 -14.62 -39.06 15.36
C LYS A 3 -13.35 -39.82 15.77
N ARG A 4 -12.96 -40.83 14.99
CA ARG A 4 -11.70 -41.56 15.19
C ARG A 4 -10.60 -40.79 14.47
N ASN A 5 -9.64 -40.28 15.21
CA ASN A 5 -8.48 -39.60 14.65
C ASN A 5 -7.51 -40.67 14.10
N VAL A 6 -7.51 -40.87 12.79
CA VAL A 6 -6.58 -41.79 12.10
C VAL A 6 -5.49 -40.95 11.42
N THR A 7 -4.24 -41.22 11.75
CA THR A 7 -3.06 -40.62 11.11
C THR A 7 -2.44 -41.63 10.14
N TYR A 8 -2.06 -41.15 8.96
CA TYR A 8 -1.39 -41.96 7.94
C TYR A 8 0.10 -41.65 7.91
N LEU A 9 0.94 -42.66 8.11
CA LEU A 9 2.39 -42.58 7.95
C LEU A 9 2.76 -43.33 6.66
N LYS A 10 3.28 -42.61 5.66
CA LYS A 10 3.73 -43.23 4.40
C LYS A 10 4.99 -44.08 4.70
N PRO A 11 4.99 -45.40 4.45
CA PRO A 11 6.17 -46.24 4.64
C PRO A 11 7.26 -45.87 3.63
N GLN A 12 8.51 -46.19 3.96
CA GLN A 12 9.63 -45.97 3.05
C GLN A 12 9.53 -46.84 1.80
N ASP A 13 9.92 -46.27 0.66
CA ASP A 13 9.95 -47.02 -0.59
C ASP A 13 10.96 -48.17 -0.50
N PRO A 14 10.63 -49.35 -1.06
CA PRO A 14 11.58 -50.44 -1.16
C PRO A 14 12.74 -50.06 -2.09
N SER A 15 13.92 -50.65 -1.84
CA SER A 15 15.17 -50.33 -2.54
C SER A 15 15.09 -50.43 -4.07
N PHE A 16 14.27 -51.34 -4.59
CA PHE A 16 14.00 -51.48 -6.02
C PHE A 16 13.30 -50.24 -6.60
N LEU A 17 12.21 -49.78 -5.99
CA LEU A 17 11.46 -48.60 -6.46
C LEU A 17 12.27 -47.32 -6.29
N ALA A 18 13.07 -47.21 -5.23
CA ALA A 18 13.96 -46.07 -5.02
C ALA A 18 14.98 -45.92 -6.16
N LYS A 19 15.64 -47.02 -6.56
CA LYS A 19 16.59 -47.04 -7.68
C LYS A 19 15.91 -46.70 -9.01
N LEU A 20 14.73 -47.27 -9.25
CA LEU A 20 13.96 -47.00 -10.48
C LEU A 20 13.55 -45.52 -10.57
N LYS A 21 12.99 -44.95 -9.49
CA LYS A 21 12.63 -43.53 -9.41
C LYS A 21 13.83 -42.61 -9.65
N GLN A 22 15.01 -42.97 -9.13
CA GLN A 22 16.25 -42.23 -9.37
C GLN A 22 16.70 -42.30 -10.84
N GLN A 23 16.66 -43.49 -11.46
CA GLN A 23 17.07 -43.67 -12.86
C GLN A 23 16.18 -42.90 -13.84
N ILE A 24 14.87 -42.86 -13.59
CA ILE A 24 13.91 -42.16 -14.45
C ILE A 24 13.75 -40.66 -14.08
N GLY A 25 14.48 -40.18 -13.08
CA GLY A 25 14.40 -38.78 -12.63
C GLY A 25 13.05 -38.38 -12.03
N TYR A 26 12.30 -39.33 -11.46
CA TYR A 26 10.95 -39.09 -10.94
C TYR A 26 10.97 -38.04 -9.82
N LYS A 27 10.18 -36.98 -10.00
CA LYS A 27 9.90 -35.96 -8.98
C LYS A 27 8.48 -36.15 -8.49
N GLU A 28 8.32 -36.32 -7.18
CA GLU A 28 7.00 -36.49 -6.58
C GLU A 28 6.18 -35.22 -6.84
N GLY A 29 4.97 -35.41 -7.38
CA GLY A 29 4.13 -34.32 -7.83
C GLY A 29 3.56 -33.46 -6.69
N PRO A 30 2.82 -32.39 -7.02
CA PRO A 30 2.21 -31.53 -6.02
C PRO A 30 1.32 -32.33 -5.07
N THR A 31 1.63 -32.24 -3.78
CA THR A 31 0.93 -32.98 -2.72
C THR A 31 -0.31 -32.19 -2.26
N ILE A 32 -1.21 -32.81 -1.52
CA ILE A 32 -2.39 -32.13 -0.95
C ILE A 32 -1.98 -30.90 -0.13
N GLU A 33 -0.83 -30.98 0.57
CA GLU A 33 -0.27 -29.85 1.33
C GLU A 33 0.13 -28.67 0.44
N THR A 34 0.64 -28.91 -0.78
CA THR A 34 0.98 -27.82 -1.70
C THR A 34 -0.28 -27.11 -2.21
N LYS A 35 -1.43 -27.79 -2.26
CA LYS A 35 -2.74 -27.16 -2.56
C LYS A 35 -3.30 -26.38 -1.38
N ARG A 36 -2.89 -26.72 -0.15
CA ARG A 36 -3.34 -26.07 1.10
C ARG A 36 -2.45 -24.91 1.53
N GLN A 37 -1.29 -24.76 0.89
CA GLN A 37 -0.40 -23.63 1.13
C GLN A 37 -1.14 -22.34 0.81
N LYS A 38 -1.20 -21.42 1.79
CA LYS A 38 -1.69 -20.06 1.55
C LYS A 38 -0.70 -19.39 0.61
N LEU A 39 -1.17 -18.99 -0.56
CA LEU A 39 -0.40 -18.16 -1.47
C LEU A 39 -0.55 -16.72 -0.98
N ASP A 40 0.46 -16.24 -0.25
CA ASP A 40 0.51 -14.85 0.20
C ASP A 40 0.52 -13.87 -0.99
N ASP A 41 0.97 -14.33 -2.16
CA ASP A 41 1.10 -13.51 -3.38
C ASP A 41 -0.22 -13.33 -4.16
N LEU A 42 -1.20 -14.24 -4.05
CA LEU A 42 -2.46 -14.10 -4.78
C LEU A 42 -3.44 -13.09 -4.16
N ALA A 43 -3.22 -12.71 -2.90
CA ALA A 43 -3.96 -11.61 -2.29
C ALA A 43 -3.58 -10.25 -2.88
N SER A 44 -2.41 -10.13 -3.55
CA SER A 44 -1.97 -8.87 -4.14
C SER A 44 -2.42 -8.67 -5.60
N GLU A 45 -2.67 -9.74 -6.36
CA GLU A 45 -2.99 -9.59 -7.79
C GLU A 45 -4.46 -9.74 -8.15
N SER A 46 -5.29 -10.39 -7.32
CA SER A 46 -6.67 -10.75 -7.73
C SER A 46 -7.77 -9.97 -7.00
N ASP A 47 -7.50 -9.38 -5.83
CA ASP A 47 -8.54 -8.67 -5.05
C ASP A 47 -8.05 -7.35 -4.40
N SER A 48 -6.86 -6.87 -4.78
CA SER A 48 -6.50 -5.50 -4.45
C SER A 48 -7.30 -4.57 -5.35
N LYS A 49 -8.32 -3.93 -4.75
CA LYS A 49 -9.12 -2.81 -5.28
C LYS A 49 -8.29 -1.55 -5.60
N GLU A 50 -6.99 -1.72 -5.81
CA GLU A 50 -6.00 -0.67 -6.03
C GLU A 50 -5.52 -0.80 -7.47
N TYR A 51 -6.15 -0.03 -8.36
CA TYR A 51 -5.65 0.46 -9.65
C TYR A 51 -4.54 -0.40 -10.27
N ARG A 52 -4.90 -1.59 -10.74
CA ARG A 52 -4.09 -2.27 -11.73
C ARG A 52 -4.14 -1.41 -13.00
N PRO A 53 -2.99 -1.01 -13.60
CA PRO A 53 -3.03 -0.28 -14.85
C PRO A 53 -3.81 -1.11 -15.88
N GLU A 54 -4.76 -0.48 -16.56
CA GLU A 54 -5.55 -1.13 -17.61
C GLU A 54 -4.59 -1.74 -18.63
N ARG A 55 -4.78 -3.03 -18.94
CA ARG A 55 -4.00 -3.68 -20.00
C ARG A 55 -4.42 -3.09 -21.34
N GLU A 56 -3.50 -3.11 -22.30
CA GLU A 56 -3.81 -2.78 -23.70
C GLU A 56 -4.96 -3.64 -24.25
N ASP A 57 -5.04 -4.92 -23.85
CA ASP A 57 -6.11 -5.86 -24.23
C ASP A 57 -7.48 -5.52 -23.61
N GLU A 58 -7.51 -4.73 -22.54
CA GLU A 58 -8.73 -4.35 -21.83
C GLU A 58 -9.36 -3.08 -22.43
N LYS A 59 -8.65 -2.37 -23.31
CA LYS A 59 -9.13 -1.14 -23.97
C LYS A 59 -10.21 -1.46 -25.02
N PRO A 60 -11.22 -0.58 -25.19
CA PRO A 60 -12.27 -0.80 -26.18
C PRO A 60 -11.74 -0.74 -27.62
N GLN A 61 -12.30 -1.58 -28.49
CA GLN A 61 -12.02 -1.53 -29.92
C GLN A 61 -12.68 -0.29 -30.53
N ILE A 62 -11.88 0.56 -31.16
CA ILE A 62 -12.36 1.76 -31.87
C ILE A 62 -12.69 1.37 -33.32
N VAL A 63 -13.88 1.74 -33.79
CA VAL A 63 -14.37 1.49 -35.15
C VAL A 63 -14.91 2.80 -35.72
N VAL A 64 -14.38 3.23 -36.87
CA VAL A 64 -14.80 4.43 -37.59
C VAL A 64 -15.92 4.05 -38.57
N LEU A 65 -17.11 4.63 -38.40
CA LEU A 65 -18.28 4.38 -39.25
C LEU A 65 -18.59 5.57 -40.16
N GLN A 66 -18.37 6.79 -39.69
CA GLN A 66 -18.66 8.03 -40.40
C GLN A 66 -17.39 8.88 -40.58
N SER A 67 -17.40 9.80 -41.56
CA SER A 67 -16.26 10.67 -41.89
C SER A 67 -15.98 11.79 -40.87
N GLY A 68 -16.35 11.59 -39.61
CA GLY A 68 -16.09 12.49 -38.49
C GLY A 68 -15.75 11.75 -37.20
N ASP A 69 -15.73 10.41 -37.20
CA ASP A 69 -15.28 9.63 -36.05
C ASP A 69 -13.75 9.68 -35.96
N LEU A 70 -13.23 9.72 -34.74
CA LEU A 70 -11.79 9.74 -34.51
C LEU A 70 -11.19 8.35 -34.75
N THR A 71 -10.02 8.34 -35.38
CA THR A 71 -9.21 7.13 -35.53
C THR A 71 -8.51 6.77 -34.22
N ALA A 72 -8.06 5.51 -34.10
CA ALA A 72 -7.43 5.04 -32.86
C ALA A 72 -6.20 5.85 -32.44
N GLU A 73 -5.44 6.38 -33.41
CA GLU A 73 -4.26 7.21 -33.14
C GLU A 73 -4.66 8.60 -32.63
N GLU A 74 -5.70 9.21 -33.21
CA GLU A 74 -6.19 10.54 -32.80
C GLU A 74 -6.82 10.50 -31.39
N VAL A 75 -7.51 9.39 -31.05
CA VAL A 75 -8.06 9.19 -29.71
C VAL A 75 -6.96 9.20 -28.65
N ALA A 76 -5.85 8.50 -28.89
CA ALA A 76 -4.72 8.48 -27.94
C ALA A 76 -4.14 9.89 -27.72
N VAL A 77 -4.04 10.70 -28.78
CA VAL A 77 -3.54 12.08 -28.69
C VAL A 77 -4.50 12.98 -27.90
N GLU A 78 -5.80 12.87 -28.14
CA GLU A 78 -6.80 13.70 -27.44
C GLU A 78 -6.94 13.28 -25.97
N GLU A 79 -6.84 11.98 -25.65
CA GLU A 79 -6.77 11.48 -24.27
C GLU A 79 -5.60 12.09 -23.50
N GLU A 80 -4.41 12.13 -24.09
CA GLU A 80 -3.25 12.79 -23.47
C GLU A 80 -3.47 14.29 -23.26
N ARG A 81 -4.15 14.96 -24.18
CA ARG A 81 -4.46 16.38 -24.08
C ARG A 81 -5.44 16.66 -22.94
N LEU A 82 -6.51 15.87 -22.83
CA LEU A 82 -7.50 15.95 -21.77
C LEU A 82 -6.89 15.63 -20.40
N ALA A 83 -5.99 14.65 -20.32
CA ALA A 83 -5.29 14.33 -19.08
C ALA A 83 -4.42 15.50 -18.57
N LYS A 84 -3.73 16.20 -19.48
CA LYS A 84 -2.95 17.41 -19.14
C LYS A 84 -3.86 18.56 -18.70
N GLU A 85 -4.93 18.79 -19.44
CA GLU A 85 -5.92 19.83 -19.10
C GLU A 85 -6.57 19.59 -17.74
N LEU A 86 -6.92 18.33 -17.41
CA LEU A 86 -7.46 17.96 -16.10
C LEU A 86 -6.44 18.12 -14.96
N ALA A 87 -5.14 17.92 -15.23
CA ALA A 87 -4.10 18.12 -14.24
C ALA A 87 -3.83 19.61 -13.96
N GLU A 88 -4.02 20.47 -14.96
CA GLU A 88 -3.87 21.93 -14.85
C GLU A 88 -5.16 22.64 -14.40
N ALA A 89 -6.31 21.98 -14.54
CA ALA A 89 -7.60 22.52 -14.15
C ALA A 89 -7.63 22.87 -12.65
N PRO A 90 -8.24 24.00 -12.28
CA PRO A 90 -8.38 24.38 -10.88
C PRO A 90 -9.20 23.34 -10.10
N ALA A 91 -8.91 23.22 -8.81
CA ALA A 91 -9.62 22.29 -7.94
C ALA A 91 -11.14 22.55 -7.96
N ASP A 92 -11.92 21.48 -8.07
CA ASP A 92 -13.37 21.53 -8.01
C ASP A 92 -13.84 21.96 -6.60
N LEU A 93 -14.30 23.20 -6.49
CA LEU A 93 -14.78 23.79 -5.24
C LEU A 93 -16.16 23.25 -4.81
N SER A 94 -16.84 22.45 -5.63
CA SER A 94 -18.10 21.81 -5.26
C SER A 94 -17.89 20.64 -4.29
N GLN A 95 -16.69 20.05 -4.27
CA GLN A 95 -16.38 18.92 -3.41
C GLN A 95 -15.83 19.34 -2.04
N PRO A 96 -16.25 18.69 -0.95
CA PRO A 96 -15.77 19.00 0.39
C PRO A 96 -14.28 18.64 0.54
N ILE A 97 -13.50 19.58 1.08
CA ILE A 97 -12.08 19.40 1.36
C ILE A 97 -11.90 18.42 2.52
N THR A 98 -11.37 17.22 2.26
CA THR A 98 -11.06 16.23 3.32
C THR A 98 -9.58 16.25 3.70
N PHE A 99 -9.29 16.51 4.97
CA PHE A 99 -7.91 16.45 5.51
C PHE A 99 -7.57 15.03 5.94
N ARG A 100 -6.61 14.39 5.24
CA ARG A 100 -6.06 13.11 5.67
C ARG A 100 -5.03 13.32 6.77
N ARG A 101 -5.15 12.56 7.88
CA ARG A 101 -4.13 12.54 8.94
C ARG A 101 -2.78 12.12 8.35
N ARG A 102 -1.73 12.91 8.57
CA ARG A 102 -0.36 12.57 8.17
C ARG A 102 0.03 11.21 8.79
N LYS A 103 0.50 10.27 7.97
CA LYS A 103 1.11 9.04 8.49
C LYS A 103 2.36 9.42 9.29
N PRO A 104 2.59 8.83 10.48
CA PRO A 104 3.83 9.06 11.22
C PRO A 104 4.99 8.59 10.35
N LYS A 105 5.98 9.47 10.12
CA LYS A 105 7.19 9.12 9.39
C LYS A 105 8.06 8.26 10.30
N GLU A 106 8.29 7.00 9.93
CA GLU A 106 9.48 6.29 10.39
C GLU A 106 10.67 6.87 9.61
N ASN A 107 11.57 7.57 10.30
CA ASN A 107 12.84 8.13 9.84
C ASN A 107 12.80 9.12 8.66
N CYS A 108 12.64 10.41 8.99
CA CYS A 108 13.08 11.51 8.13
C CYS A 108 14.61 11.70 8.24
N ASN A 109 15.38 11.12 7.32
CA ASN A 109 16.78 11.49 7.12
C ASN A 109 17.15 11.44 5.63
N THR A 110 16.48 12.23 4.82
CA THR A 110 16.98 12.67 3.52
C THR A 110 16.66 14.15 3.35
N LYS A 111 17.72 14.94 3.18
CA LYS A 111 17.68 16.38 3.01
C LYS A 111 16.95 16.72 1.70
N SER A 112 15.81 17.38 1.80
CA SER A 112 15.27 18.23 0.75
C SER A 112 14.81 19.52 1.42
N GLU A 113 15.22 20.64 0.85
CA GLU A 113 15.08 21.97 1.43
C GLU A 113 13.62 22.42 1.45
N ALA A 114 13.06 22.57 2.66
CA ALA A 114 12.07 23.57 3.03
C ALA A 114 11.65 23.34 4.50
N SER A 115 12.16 24.22 5.37
CA SER A 115 11.63 24.63 6.68
C SER A 115 10.56 23.74 7.36
N SER A 116 10.99 22.93 8.33
CA SER A 116 10.24 22.77 9.58
C SER A 116 11.16 22.28 10.69
N VAL A 117 11.28 23.10 11.73
CA VAL A 117 12.08 22.83 12.94
C VAL A 117 11.46 21.68 13.73
N CYS A 118 12.00 20.48 13.56
CA CYS A 118 11.80 19.36 14.46
C CYS A 118 12.77 19.47 15.64
N SER A 119 12.27 19.76 16.84
CA SER A 119 13.02 19.55 18.09
C SER A 119 12.35 18.45 18.91
N LYS A 120 12.84 17.21 18.73
CA LYS A 120 12.79 16.23 19.82
C LYS A 120 13.89 15.17 19.69
N GLN A 121 14.93 15.39 20.47
CA GLN A 121 15.97 14.45 20.89
C GLN A 121 16.25 14.84 22.36
N GLN A 122 16.47 13.99 23.36
CA GLN A 122 16.57 12.56 23.63
C GLN A 122 16.15 12.44 25.13
N SER A 123 16.01 11.32 25.85
CA SER A 123 16.91 10.17 25.99
C SER A 123 16.29 9.13 26.94
N SER A 124 16.66 7.86 26.71
CA SER A 124 17.02 6.79 27.67
C SER A 124 16.25 6.55 28.99
N GLU A 125 15.75 5.32 29.08
CA GLU A 125 15.87 4.36 30.19
C GLU A 125 15.48 4.70 31.65
N ALA A 126 14.77 3.72 32.21
CA ALA A 126 14.80 3.27 33.60
C ALA A 126 14.24 4.17 34.72
N LYS A 127 13.20 3.60 35.35
CA LYS A 127 12.72 3.78 36.73
C LYS A 127 13.68 4.51 37.68
N SER A 128 13.22 5.61 38.30
CA SER A 128 13.19 5.72 39.76
C SER A 128 12.43 6.97 40.24
N THR A 129 11.89 6.81 41.43
CA THR A 129 11.04 7.65 42.27
C THR A 129 11.61 9.03 42.63
N VAL A 130 10.73 10.03 42.81
CA VAL A 130 10.57 10.92 44.00
C VAL A 130 10.13 12.37 43.65
N LYS A 131 8.92 12.70 44.13
CA LYS A 131 8.34 13.94 44.72
C LYS A 131 8.57 15.37 44.13
N LYS A 132 7.40 16.02 43.96
CA LYS A 132 7.02 17.45 44.21
C LYS A 132 7.85 18.58 43.58
N SER A 133 7.21 19.35 42.70
CA SER A 133 6.67 20.68 43.05
C SER A 133 5.88 21.28 41.89
N LYS A 134 4.76 21.95 42.22
CA LYS A 134 3.85 22.62 41.30
C LYS A 134 4.50 23.95 40.91
N LYS A 135 4.80 24.17 39.63
CA LYS A 135 5.21 25.48 39.09
C LYS A 135 4.30 25.84 37.93
N SER A 136 3.29 26.64 38.23
CA SER A 136 2.50 27.36 37.26
C SER A 136 3.37 28.45 36.64
N SER A 137 3.70 28.32 35.37
CA SER A 137 4.22 29.45 34.59
C SER A 137 3.28 29.68 33.43
N ASN A 138 2.29 30.56 33.67
CA ASN A 138 1.67 31.30 32.59
C ASN A 138 2.78 32.16 31.96
N THR A 139 3.18 31.82 30.74
CA THR A 139 3.90 32.77 29.89
C THR A 139 3.00 32.99 28.67
N GLY A 140 2.29 34.11 28.73
CA GLY A 140 1.18 34.47 27.86
C GLY A 140 1.43 34.15 26.38
N LYS A 141 0.47 33.43 25.78
CA LYS A 141 0.40 33.21 24.33
C LYS A 141 -0.63 34.11 23.66
N LEU A 142 -1.03 35.19 24.32
CA LEU A 142 -1.89 36.23 23.78
C LEU A 142 -1.52 37.54 24.51
N SER A 143 -0.74 38.40 23.88
CA SER A 143 -0.67 39.82 24.24
C SER A 143 -1.39 40.59 23.14
N PHE A 144 -2.71 40.74 23.27
CA PHE A 144 -3.42 41.76 22.51
C PHE A 144 -3.13 43.10 23.21
N ASN A 145 -2.49 44.03 22.50
CA ASN A 145 -2.42 45.42 22.94
C ASN A 145 -3.85 45.97 22.95
N VAL A 146 -4.41 46.14 24.14
CA VAL A 146 -5.58 46.98 24.41
C VAL A 146 -5.00 48.32 24.86
N ASP A 147 -4.58 49.13 23.89
CA ASP A 147 -4.35 50.57 24.05
C ASP A 147 -4.37 51.20 22.65
N ASP A 148 -5.57 51.23 22.06
CA ASP A 148 -5.93 52.09 20.93
C ASP A 148 -7.34 52.62 21.23
N GLU A 149 -7.42 53.40 22.31
CA GLU A 149 -8.52 54.30 22.66
C GLU A 149 -7.93 55.56 23.30
N GLU A 150 -7.39 56.47 22.47
CA GLU A 150 -7.65 57.92 22.50
C GLU A 150 -7.02 58.64 21.30
#